data_AF-A0A1L0B0L9-F1
#
_entry.id   AF-A0A1L0B0L9-F1
#
_cell.length_a   1.000
_cell.length_b   1.000
_cell.length_c   1.000
_cell.angle_alpha   90.00
_cell.angle_beta   90.00
_cell.angle_gamma   90.00
#
_symmetry.space_group_name_H-M   'P 1'
#
loop_
_entity.id
_entity.type
_entity.pdbx_description
1 polymer ?
#
loop_
_entity_poly.entity_id
_entity_poly.type
_entity_poly.pdbx_seq_one_letter_code
_entity_poly.pdbx_strand_id
1 'polypeptide(L)'
;MANTFTKIVTVIGVLSASAFAFYDYKRRNDYTFRKQLMKRELKYKKNLQSAKQTELRDRVIGYVELINRSLKEDPLPTDPHLREAMFAELSQEGEKLMAGGPANFDLAALCFYKALMVFPAPIKFLEILQSIVPREIFETITLMISAVPPPNLYANASPAASQPIQEVVEEVEEVQEVEN
;
A
#
# COMPACT_ATOMS: atom_id res chain seq x y z
N MET A 1 4.88 -45.98 22.23
CA MET A 1 4.71 -44.93 21.20
C MET A 1 5.99 -44.11 20.92
N ALA A 2 6.97 -44.02 21.83
CA ALA A 2 8.20 -43.24 21.60
C ALA A 2 9.13 -43.79 20.48
N ASN A 3 9.18 -45.11 20.28
CA ASN A 3 10.09 -45.73 19.30
C ASN A 3 9.66 -45.53 17.83
N THR A 4 8.35 -45.41 17.56
CA THR A 4 7.84 -45.15 16.20
C THR A 4 8.08 -43.71 15.79
N PHE A 5 7.87 -42.75 16.70
CA PHE A 5 8.17 -41.34 16.45
C PHE A 5 9.66 -41.11 16.18
N THR A 6 10.54 -41.70 16.99
CA THR A 6 11.99 -41.61 16.80
C THR A 6 12.42 -42.19 15.45
N LYS A 7 11.85 -43.34 15.05
CA LYS A 7 12.10 -43.94 13.73
C LYS A 7 11.65 -43.02 12.58
N ILE A 8 10.47 -42.42 12.67
CA ILE A 8 9.96 -41.49 11.65
C ILE A 8 10.88 -40.27 11.51
N VAL A 9 11.30 -39.67 12.63
CA VAL A 9 12.23 -38.53 12.63
C VAL A 9 13.57 -38.91 12.00
N THR A 10 14.13 -40.07 12.35
CA THR A 10 15.40 -40.53 11.75
C THR A 10 15.30 -40.76 10.25
N VAL A 11 14.19 -41.32 9.77
CA VAL A 11 13.96 -41.55 8.34
C VAL A 11 13.81 -40.22 7.59
N ILE A 12 13.04 -39.26 8.12
CA ILE A 12 12.90 -37.92 7.54
C ILE A 12 14.24 -37.19 7.52
N GLY A 13 15.03 -37.31 8.59
CA GLY A 13 16.38 -36.75 8.70
C GLY A 13 17.30 -37.25 7.59
N VAL A 14 17.40 -38.57 7.41
CA VAL A 14 18.26 -39.17 6.36
C VAL A 14 17.79 -38.79 4.96
N LEU A 15 16.48 -38.80 4.69
CA LEU A 15 15.93 -38.41 3.40
C LEU A 15 16.22 -36.94 3.08
N SER A 16 16.00 -36.03 4.04
CA SER A 16 16.29 -34.61 3.85
C SER A 16 17.78 -34.35 3.58
N ALA A 17 18.68 -34.95 4.36
CA ALA A 17 20.12 -34.80 4.17
C ALA A 17 20.58 -35.30 2.79
N SER A 18 20.06 -36.46 2.35
CA SER A 18 20.37 -37.01 1.03
C SER A 18 19.86 -36.11 -0.11
N ALA A 19 18.66 -35.52 0.03
CA ALA A 19 18.11 -34.58 -0.93
C ALA A 19 18.92 -33.27 -1.00
N PHE A 20 19.38 -32.75 0.14
CA PHE A 20 20.26 -31.57 0.17
C PHE A 20 21.59 -31.82 -0.53
N ALA A 21 22.24 -32.96 -0.27
CA ALA A 21 23.50 -33.34 -0.93
C ALA A 21 23.31 -33.49 -2.45
N PHE A 22 22.22 -34.13 -2.89
CA PHE A 22 21.87 -34.26 -4.31
C PHE A 22 21.62 -32.90 -4.97
N TYR A 23 20.89 -32.00 -4.30
CA TYR A 23 20.61 -30.66 -4.79
C TYR A 23 21.89 -29.83 -4.94
N ASP A 24 22.80 -29.86 -3.96
CA ASP A 24 24.08 -29.14 -4.01
C ASP A 24 24.99 -29.68 -5.13
N TYR A 25 25.06 -31.01 -5.29
CA TYR A 25 25.78 -31.63 -6.40
C TYR A 25 25.23 -31.16 -7.76
N LYS A 26 23.90 -31.20 -7.95
CA LYS A 26 23.27 -30.79 -9.21
C LYS A 26 23.43 -29.28 -9.47
N ARG A 27 23.36 -28.45 -8.42
CA ARG A 27 23.60 -27.01 -8.49
C ARG A 27 25.01 -26.68 -8.98
N ARG A 28 26.03 -27.42 -8.55
CA ARG A 28 27.44 -27.16 -8.92
C ARG A 28 27.81 -27.72 -10.30
N ASN A 29 27.30 -28.92 -10.64
CA ASN A 29 27.79 -29.67 -11.79
C ASN A 29 26.92 -29.57 -13.05
N ASP A 30 25.66 -29.14 -12.95
CA ASP A 30 24.73 -29.10 -14.09
C ASP A 30 24.39 -27.64 -14.49
N TYR A 31 24.78 -27.23 -15.70
CA TYR A 31 24.45 -25.92 -16.25
C TYR A 31 22.94 -25.74 -16.52
N THR A 32 22.27 -26.77 -17.03
CA THR A 32 20.84 -26.70 -17.36
C THR A 32 20.00 -26.51 -16.10
N PHE A 33 20.38 -27.19 -15.02
CA PHE A 33 19.74 -27.05 -13.71
C PHE A 33 19.91 -25.64 -13.13
N ARG A 34 21.13 -25.06 -13.19
CA ARG A 34 21.36 -23.67 -12.77
C ARG A 34 20.50 -22.68 -13.56
N LYS A 35 20.42 -22.84 -14.89
CA LYS A 35 19.60 -21.99 -15.75
C LYS A 35 18.11 -22.10 -15.41
N GLN A 36 17.62 -23.29 -15.12
CA GLN A 36 16.23 -23.49 -14.68
C GLN A 36 15.96 -22.84 -13.32
N LEU A 37 16.88 -22.94 -12.36
CA LEU A 37 16.77 -22.27 -11.06
C LEU A 37 16.68 -20.75 -11.23
N MET A 38 17.56 -20.15 -12.03
CA MET A 38 17.53 -18.71 -12.31
C MET A 38 16.20 -18.29 -12.95
N LYS A 39 15.68 -19.04 -13.92
CA LYS A 39 14.37 -18.78 -14.52
C LYS A 39 13.23 -18.87 -13.51
N ARG A 40 13.26 -19.85 -12.61
CA ARG A 40 12.25 -20.02 -11.56
C ARG A 40 12.30 -18.89 -10.55
N GLU A 41 13.49 -18.48 -10.13
CA GLU A 41 13.68 -17.35 -9.22
C GLU A 41 13.18 -16.05 -9.85
N LEU A 42 13.54 -15.79 -11.12
CA LEU A 42 13.06 -14.63 -11.85
C LEU A 42 11.54 -14.63 -11.98
N LYS A 43 10.94 -15.78 -12.35
CA LYS A 43 9.48 -15.92 -12.44
C LYS A 43 8.81 -15.71 -11.08
N TYR A 44 9.38 -16.25 -10.00
CA TYR A 44 8.88 -16.03 -8.65
C TYR A 44 8.93 -14.55 -8.24
N LYS A 45 10.05 -13.86 -8.51
CA LYS A 45 10.20 -12.42 -8.26
C LYS A 45 9.20 -11.59 -9.07
N LYS A 46 9.03 -11.89 -10.36
CA LYS A 46 8.03 -11.25 -11.22
C LYS A 46 6.61 -11.47 -10.70
N ASN A 47 6.26 -12.71 -10.36
CA ASN A 47 4.94 -13.05 -9.81
C ASN A 47 4.67 -12.35 -8.47
N LEU A 48 5.69 -12.22 -7.62
CA LEU A 48 5.58 -11.52 -6.34
C LEU A 48 5.38 -10.01 -6.57
N GLN A 49 6.09 -9.43 -7.54
CA GLN A 49 5.91 -8.02 -7.92
C GLN A 49 4.53 -7.78 -8.52
N SER A 50 4.08 -8.62 -9.44
CA SER A 50 2.74 -8.50 -10.05
C SER A 50 1.65 -8.66 -9.00
N ALA A 51 1.77 -9.65 -8.09
CA ALA A 51 0.80 -9.83 -7.01
C ALA A 51 0.70 -8.61 -6.09
N LYS A 52 1.85 -8.01 -5.72
CA LYS A 52 1.87 -6.75 -4.94
C LYS A 52 1.24 -5.60 -5.71
N GLN A 53 1.50 -5.47 -7.00
CA GLN A 53 0.89 -4.43 -7.82
C GLN A 53 -0.63 -4.61 -7.94
N THR A 54 -1.11 -5.83 -8.15
CA THR A 54 -2.55 -6.14 -8.15
C THR A 54 -3.19 -5.80 -6.81
N GLU A 55 -2.58 -6.21 -5.70
CA GLU A 55 -3.08 -5.90 -4.35
C GLU A 55 -3.16 -4.38 -4.10
N LEU A 56 -2.15 -3.62 -4.54
CA LEU A 56 -2.17 -2.16 -4.45
C LEU A 56 -3.28 -1.55 -5.33
N ARG A 57 -3.46 -2.05 -6.56
CA ARG A 57 -4.54 -1.63 -7.47
C ARG A 57 -5.91 -1.88 -6.85
N ASP A 58 -6.13 -3.07 -6.30
CA ASP A 58 -7.38 -3.44 -5.65
C ASP A 58 -7.67 -2.55 -4.43
N ARG A 59 -6.64 -2.25 -3.63
CA ARG A 59 -6.75 -1.31 -2.51
C ARG A 59 -7.12 0.10 -2.97
N VAL A 60 -6.45 0.62 -4.01
CA VAL A 60 -6.76 1.94 -4.59
C VAL A 60 -8.22 2.01 -5.03
N ILE A 61 -8.69 1.00 -5.78
CA ILE A 61 -10.08 0.92 -6.24
C ILE A 61 -11.04 0.90 -5.05
N GLY A 62 -10.76 0.08 -4.03
CA GLY A 62 -11.55 0.02 -2.80
C GLY A 62 -11.63 1.37 -2.08
N TYR A 63 -10.53 2.12 -2.02
CA TYR A 63 -10.53 3.46 -1.42
C TYR A 63 -11.31 4.48 -2.25
N VAL A 64 -11.25 4.45 -3.58
CA VAL A 64 -12.08 5.31 -4.44
C VAL A 64 -13.56 5.08 -4.13
N GLU A 65 -14.00 3.82 -4.05
CA GLU A 65 -15.39 3.49 -3.74
C GLU A 65 -15.80 3.95 -2.32
N LEU A 66 -14.94 3.72 -1.34
CA LEU A 66 -15.16 4.08 0.05
C LEU A 66 -15.24 5.60 0.26
N ILE A 67 -14.33 6.36 -0.37
CA ILE A 67 -14.35 7.83 -0.34
C ILE A 67 -15.62 8.35 -1.01
N ASN A 68 -15.95 7.86 -2.20
CA ASN A 68 -17.16 8.28 -2.92
C ASN A 68 -18.44 7.97 -2.15
N ARG A 69 -18.49 6.84 -1.42
CA ARG A 69 -19.61 6.51 -0.54
C ARG A 69 -19.69 7.48 0.62
N SER A 70 -18.58 7.71 1.32
CA SER A 70 -18.53 8.61 2.47
C SER A 70 -18.92 10.05 2.10
N LEU A 71 -18.46 10.56 0.96
CA LEU A 71 -18.79 11.90 0.48
C LEU A 71 -20.25 12.04 0.01
N LYS A 72 -20.89 10.94 -0.38
CA LYS A 72 -22.34 10.93 -0.69
C LYS A 72 -23.20 10.95 0.57
N GLU A 73 -22.76 10.25 1.61
CA GLU A 73 -23.46 10.21 2.90
C GLU A 73 -23.30 11.53 3.66
N ASP A 74 -22.10 12.10 3.64
CA ASP A 74 -21.74 13.32 4.36
C ASP A 74 -21.00 14.30 3.42
N PRO A 75 -21.73 15.19 2.73
CA PRO A 75 -21.15 16.10 1.75
C PRO A 75 -20.34 17.21 2.41
N LEU A 76 -19.24 17.60 1.75
CA LEU A 76 -18.37 18.66 2.25
C LEU A 76 -19.09 20.02 2.24
N PRO A 77 -19.05 20.79 3.34
CA PRO A 77 -19.66 22.10 3.39
C PRO A 77 -18.88 23.12 2.53
N THR A 78 -19.62 24.05 1.95
CA THR A 78 -19.07 25.17 1.17
C THR A 78 -18.69 26.36 2.07
N ASP A 79 -19.40 26.53 3.20
CA ASP A 79 -19.19 27.65 4.12
C ASP A 79 -17.90 27.47 4.96
N PRO A 80 -16.99 28.47 5.02
CA PRO A 80 -15.75 28.37 5.77
C PRO A 80 -15.93 27.99 7.25
N HIS A 81 -16.93 28.54 7.94
CA HIS A 81 -17.17 28.22 9.35
C HIS A 81 -17.58 26.76 9.56
N LEU A 82 -18.46 26.23 8.70
CA LEU A 82 -18.85 24.83 8.74
C LEU A 82 -17.69 23.89 8.38
N ARG A 83 -16.77 24.31 7.49
CA ARG A 83 -15.56 23.54 7.16
C ARG A 83 -14.61 23.42 8.35
N GLU A 84 -14.42 24.50 9.11
CA GLU A 84 -13.61 24.47 10.34
C GLU A 84 -14.23 23.59 11.42
N ALA A 85 -15.56 23.64 11.59
CA ALA A 85 -16.28 22.77 12.51
C ALA A 85 -16.13 21.29 12.13
N MET A 86 -16.35 20.97 10.85
CA MET A 86 -16.20 19.61 10.32
C MET A 86 -14.75 19.11 10.46
N PHE A 87 -13.76 19.97 10.23
CA PHE A 87 -12.35 19.64 10.44
C PHE A 87 -12.07 19.22 11.90
N ALA A 88 -12.60 19.99 12.86
CA ALA A 88 -12.42 19.69 14.28
C ALA A 88 -13.06 18.36 14.67
N GLU A 89 -14.28 18.11 14.19
CA GLU A 89 -15.01 16.86 14.43
C GLU A 89 -14.27 15.65 13.85
N LEU A 90 -13.86 15.72 12.58
CA LEU A 90 -13.13 14.65 11.90
C LEU A 90 -11.77 14.37 12.54
N SER A 91 -11.07 15.41 12.99
CA SER A 91 -9.78 15.26 13.68
C SER A 91 -9.95 14.53 15.01
N GLN A 92 -10.98 14.88 15.78
CA GLN A 92 -11.29 14.22 17.04
C GLN A 92 -11.74 12.76 16.83
N GLU A 93 -12.57 12.50 15.82
CA GLU A 93 -13.00 11.15 15.47
C GLU A 93 -11.81 10.28 15.01
N GLY A 94 -10.95 10.82 14.15
CA GLY A 94 -9.73 10.15 13.69
C GLY A 94 -8.80 9.78 14.84
N GLU A 95 -8.62 10.69 15.81
CA GLU A 95 -7.82 10.41 17.01
C GLU A 95 -8.42 9.30 17.87
N LYS A 96 -9.75 9.31 18.06
CA LYS A 96 -10.46 8.26 18.79
C LYS A 96 -10.34 6.89 18.11
N LEU A 97 -10.48 6.84 16.79
CA LEU A 97 -10.35 5.61 15.99
C LEU A 97 -8.91 5.10 16.02
N MET A 98 -7.92 5.99 15.90
CA MET A 98 -6.50 5.67 16.05
C MET A 98 -6.21 5.05 17.42
N ALA A 99 -6.77 5.59 18.50
CA ALA A 99 -6.63 5.03 19.85
C ALA A 99 -7.29 3.65 20.01
N GLY A 100 -8.26 3.32 19.14
CA GLY A 100 -8.93 2.01 19.09
C GLY A 100 -8.08 0.88 18.49
N GLY A 101 -6.89 1.18 17.97
CA GLY A 101 -5.91 0.19 17.50
C GLY A 101 -6.05 -0.22 16.02
N PRO A 102 -5.28 -1.23 15.57
CA PRO A 102 -5.08 -1.52 14.15
C PRO A 102 -6.35 -1.83 13.35
N ALA A 103 -7.39 -2.37 14.00
CA ALA A 103 -8.67 -2.67 13.36
C ALA A 103 -9.41 -1.42 12.83
N ASN A 104 -9.09 -0.23 13.38
CA ASN A 104 -9.75 1.02 13.05
C ASN A 104 -8.85 1.96 12.23
N PHE A 105 -7.65 1.54 11.82
CA PHE A 105 -6.70 2.41 11.12
C PHE A 105 -7.21 2.90 9.77
N ASP A 106 -7.94 2.07 9.02
CA ASP A 106 -8.53 2.47 7.73
C ASP A 106 -9.63 3.53 7.91
N LEU A 107 -10.43 3.41 8.98
CA LEU A 107 -11.46 4.39 9.33
C LEU A 107 -10.84 5.70 9.83
N ALA A 108 -9.79 5.61 10.66
CA ALA A 108 -9.04 6.79 11.10
C ALA A 108 -8.41 7.53 9.92
N ALA A 109 -7.80 6.79 8.97
CA ALA A 109 -7.25 7.34 7.74
C ALA A 109 -8.31 8.07 6.92
N LEU A 110 -9.52 7.51 6.80
CA LEU A 110 -10.64 8.16 6.12
C LEU A 110 -11.02 9.50 6.79
N CYS A 111 -11.10 9.54 8.12
CA CYS A 111 -11.40 10.78 8.86
C CYS A 111 -10.34 11.86 8.58
N PHE A 112 -9.05 11.51 8.67
CA PHE A 112 -7.96 12.44 8.38
C PHE A 112 -7.90 12.85 6.90
N TYR A 113 -8.25 11.95 5.98
CA TYR A 113 -8.38 12.27 4.56
C TYR A 113 -9.51 13.27 4.28
N LYS A 114 -10.68 13.10 4.89
CA LYS A 114 -11.78 14.08 4.81
C LYS A 114 -11.36 15.42 5.44
N ALA A 115 -10.63 15.38 6.56
CA ALA A 115 -10.10 16.57 7.21
C ALA A 115 -9.14 17.34 6.27
N LEU A 116 -8.31 16.64 5.50
CA LEU A 116 -7.44 17.25 4.46
C LEU A 116 -8.26 17.96 3.36
N MET A 117 -9.43 17.45 2.98
CA MET A 117 -10.29 18.08 1.95
C MET A 117 -10.93 19.39 2.42
N VAL A 118 -11.21 19.51 3.73
CA VAL A 118 -11.83 20.72 4.30
C VAL A 118 -10.81 21.78 4.71
N PHE A 119 -9.60 21.37 5.08
CA PHE A 119 -8.56 22.26 5.59
C PHE A 119 -8.01 23.22 4.52
N PRO A 120 -7.79 24.51 4.84
CA PRO A 120 -7.34 25.50 3.86
C PRO A 120 -5.89 25.33 3.39
N ALA A 121 -5.02 24.73 4.22
CA ALA A 121 -3.60 24.52 3.92
C ALA A 121 -3.21 23.03 4.07
N PRO A 122 -3.69 22.14 3.18
CA PRO A 122 -3.61 20.68 3.37
C PRO A 122 -2.18 20.14 3.50
N ILE A 123 -1.17 20.74 2.84
CA ILE A 123 0.23 20.33 2.97
C ILE A 123 0.72 20.46 4.41
N LYS A 124 0.44 21.60 5.06
CA LYS A 124 0.82 21.84 6.46
C LYS A 124 0.14 20.83 7.40
N PHE A 125 -1.10 20.49 7.13
CA PHE A 125 -1.81 19.48 7.91
C PHE A 125 -1.21 18.08 7.70
N LEU A 126 -0.84 17.74 6.46
CA LEU A 126 -0.20 16.47 6.13
C LEU A 126 1.17 16.31 6.84
N GLU A 127 1.96 17.39 6.92
CA GLU A 127 3.21 17.41 7.69
C GLU A 127 2.99 17.14 9.18
N ILE A 128 1.94 17.70 9.77
CA ILE A 128 1.57 17.44 11.16
C ILE A 128 1.18 15.97 11.33
N LEU A 129 0.33 15.44 10.43
CA LEU A 129 -0.08 14.03 10.45
C LEU A 129 1.11 13.07 10.39
N GLN A 130 2.13 13.37 9.58
CA GLN A 130 3.36 12.57 9.52
C GLN A 130 4.06 12.43 10.87
N SER A 131 3.95 13.45 11.73
CA SER A 131 4.62 13.48 13.04
C SER A 131 3.82 12.84 14.17
N ILE A 132 2.49 12.85 14.10
CA ILE A 132 1.61 12.41 15.21
C ILE A 132 0.95 11.05 14.96
N VAL A 133 0.81 10.63 13.71
CA VAL A 133 0.08 9.42 13.32
C VAL A 133 1.06 8.25 13.09
N PRO A 134 0.69 7.00 13.44
CA PRO A 134 1.46 5.82 13.06
C PRO A 134 1.70 5.71 11.55
N ARG A 135 2.82 5.10 11.16
CA ARG A 135 3.24 4.95 9.76
C ARG A 135 2.15 4.29 8.91
N GLU A 136 1.49 3.27 9.45
CA GLU A 136 0.49 2.46 8.76
C GLU A 136 -0.69 3.32 8.30
N ILE A 137 -1.22 4.20 9.16
CA ILE A 137 -2.34 5.06 8.78
C ILE A 137 -1.87 6.24 7.93
N PHE A 138 -0.64 6.74 8.10
CA PHE A 138 -0.07 7.71 7.16
C PHE A 138 0.10 7.15 5.73
N GLU A 139 0.54 5.90 5.60
CA GLU A 139 0.62 5.19 4.31
C GLU A 139 -0.78 5.03 3.68
N THR A 140 -1.79 4.68 4.46
CA THR A 140 -3.18 4.61 3.98
C THR A 140 -3.70 5.98 3.53
N ILE A 141 -3.45 7.06 4.28
CA ILE A 141 -3.83 8.43 3.87
C ILE A 141 -3.15 8.79 2.54
N THR A 142 -1.86 8.47 2.39
CA THR A 142 -1.10 8.73 1.15
C THR A 142 -1.68 7.94 -0.02
N LEU A 143 -2.08 6.70 0.20
CA LEU A 143 -2.74 5.87 -0.81
C LEU A 143 -4.11 6.44 -1.20
N MET A 144 -4.91 6.93 -0.25
CA MET A 144 -6.17 7.63 -0.53
C MET A 144 -5.96 8.92 -1.34
N ILE A 145 -4.90 9.70 -1.04
CA ILE A 145 -4.52 10.88 -1.82
C ILE A 145 -4.13 10.50 -3.25
N SER A 146 -3.39 9.41 -3.43
CA SER A 146 -3.01 8.92 -4.77
C SER A 146 -4.22 8.44 -5.57
N ALA A 147 -5.23 7.89 -4.88
CA ALA A 147 -6.47 7.42 -5.48
C ALA A 147 -7.37 8.58 -5.90
N VAL A 148 -7.57 9.55 -4.99
CA VAL A 148 -8.38 10.75 -5.23
C VAL A 148 -7.66 11.94 -4.59
N PRO A 149 -7.04 12.84 -5.38
CA PRO A 149 -6.33 13.97 -4.82
C PRO A 149 -7.30 15.02 -4.24
N PRO A 150 -7.04 15.55 -3.02
CA PRO A 150 -7.83 16.65 -2.48
C PRO A 150 -7.70 17.90 -3.36
N PRO A 151 -8.80 18.66 -3.57
CA PRO A 151 -8.81 19.77 -4.53
C PRO A 151 -7.81 20.88 -4.19
N ASN A 152 -7.56 21.11 -2.90
CA ASN A 152 -6.68 22.18 -2.42
C ASN A 152 -5.23 21.72 -2.22
N LEU A 153 -4.89 20.45 -2.52
CA LEU A 153 -3.57 19.89 -2.18
C LEU A 153 -2.43 20.59 -2.93
N TYR A 154 -2.66 20.90 -4.20
CA TYR A 154 -1.68 21.55 -5.07
C TYR A 154 -2.02 23.00 -5.40
N ALA A 155 -3.12 23.54 -4.87
CA ALA A 155 -3.60 24.89 -5.21
C ALA A 155 -2.61 26.00 -4.83
N ASN A 156 -1.77 25.77 -3.81
CA ASN A 156 -0.74 26.70 -3.36
C ASN A 156 0.67 26.30 -3.83
N ALA A 157 0.78 25.20 -4.58
CA ALA A 157 2.05 24.80 -5.16
C ALA A 157 2.28 25.67 -6.41
N SER A 158 3.42 26.37 -6.46
CA SER A 158 3.87 27.15 -7.62
C SER A 158 3.59 26.37 -8.92
N PRO A 159 3.20 27.01 -10.05
CA PRO A 159 2.78 26.32 -11.28
C PRO A 159 3.79 25.31 -11.86
N ALA A 160 5.04 25.28 -11.37
CA ALA A 160 6.03 24.23 -11.63
C ALA A 160 5.70 22.86 -10.98
N ALA A 161 4.92 22.84 -9.90
CA ALA A 161 4.55 21.62 -9.16
C ALA A 161 3.28 20.94 -9.70
N SER A 162 2.61 21.54 -10.68
CA SER A 162 1.49 20.95 -11.42
C SER A 162 1.94 20.07 -12.60
N GLN A 163 3.22 20.17 -12.98
CA GLN A 163 3.83 19.44 -14.10
C GLN A 163 4.18 17.95 -13.83
N PRO A 164 4.43 17.45 -12.59
CA PRO A 164 4.88 16.07 -12.42
C PRO A 164 3.76 15.02 -12.49
N ILE A 165 2.48 15.41 -12.53
CA ILE A 165 1.37 14.43 -12.60
C ILE A 165 1.09 14.03 -14.06
N GLN A 166 1.32 14.93 -15.03
CA GLN A 166 1.19 14.59 -16.45
C GLN A 166 2.36 13.75 -16.95
N GLU A 167 3.59 14.04 -16.50
CA GLU A 167 4.79 13.29 -16.88
C GLU A 167 4.75 11.83 -16.37
N VAL A 168 4.22 11.59 -15.16
CA VAL A 168 4.05 10.23 -14.61
C VAL A 168 2.91 9.45 -15.29
N VAL A 169 1.87 10.13 -15.79
CA VAL A 169 0.79 9.48 -16.54
C VAL A 169 1.25 9.14 -17.96
N GLU A 170 2.05 10.00 -18.57
CA GLU A 170 2.62 9.81 -19.92
C GLU A 170 3.71 8.71 -19.93
N GLU A 171 4.57 8.65 -18.89
CA GLU A 171 5.57 7.58 -18.74
C GLU A 171 4.93 6.19 -18.51
N VAL A 172 3.74 6.13 -17.90
CA VAL A 172 3.00 4.87 -17.72
C VAL A 172 2.29 4.42 -19.02
N GLU A 173 1.90 5.36 -19.88
CA GLU A 173 1.26 5.09 -21.16
C GLU A 173 2.28 4.72 -22.24
N GLU A 174 3.45 5.38 -22.28
CA GLU A 174 4.56 5.07 -23.20
C GLU A 174 5.18 3.68 -22.92
N VAL A 175 5.24 3.26 -21.65
CA VAL A 175 5.69 1.91 -21.27
C VAL A 175 4.69 0.82 -21.70
N GLN A 176 3.41 1.14 -21.86
CA GLN A 176 2.40 0.19 -22.35
C GLN A 176 2.40 0.04 -23.89
N GLU A 177 2.80 1.06 -24.65
CA GLU A 177 2.96 0.96 -26.11
C GLU A 177 4.21 0.19 -26.54
N VAL A 178 5.26 0.16 -25.71
CA VAL A 178 6.51 -0.54 -26.04
C VAL A 178 6.45 -2.05 -25.75
N GLU A 179 5.46 -2.53 -24.97
CA GLU A 179 5.29 -3.96 -24.62
C GLU A 179 4.21 -4.70 -25.45
N ASN A 180 3.61 -4.05 -26.46
CA ASN A 180 2.70 -4.68 -27.43
C ASN A 180 3.33 -4.87 -28.81
#